data_AF-A0A8E3B2D4-F1
#
_entry.id   AF-A0A8E3B2D4-F1
#
_cell.length_a   1.000
_cell.length_b   1.000
_cell.length_c   1.000
_cell.angle_alpha   90.00
_cell.angle_beta   90.00
_cell.angle_gamma   90.00
#
_symmetry.space_group_name_H-M   'P 1'
#
loop_
_entity.id
_entity.type
_entity.pdbx_description
1 polymer ?
#
loop_
_entity_poly.entity_id
_entity_poly.type
_entity_poly.pdbx_seq_one_letter_code
_entity_poly.pdbx_strand_id
1 'polypeptide(L)'
;MAKTQTPRQRLDALLERFSEEIRQAFLASIQEIRDTARIAAIADALQKGDVERALQLVELDPAAFRGLQRAIRTAFEETGVVVARDIPTLRDAQGIPILFRFDPGFPSAARWVENRGVELVTAILDDQKLALRKALSDGLEAGRAARTVALDVVGRLNRATGQREGGIVGLTSGQYQAVAGARDQLASSDPAALRAYLARQARDQRFDKAVIKAISDKAPIEAEVVERAVTQYENRLLALRGETIGRTEATQATGAAQREAFAQVIAKAGIDASTVTKVWRCTRDERTRDAHRAMDGQVVGFTQPFKSPDGALLMFPGDTSLGAPAKDVIGCRCVVVNRLAGRQKAAA
;
A
#
# COMPACT_ATOMS: atom_id res chain seq x y z
N MET A 1 6.44 15.26 33.33
CA MET A 1 7.42 15.45 32.22
C MET A 1 7.19 14.35 31.20
N ALA A 2 6.79 14.67 29.97
CA ALA A 2 6.69 13.67 28.91
C ALA A 2 8.11 13.13 28.60
N LYS A 3 8.29 11.80 28.60
CA LYS A 3 9.59 11.19 28.25
C LYS A 3 9.94 11.59 26.82
N THR A 4 11.15 12.10 26.60
CA THR A 4 11.67 12.38 25.26
C THR A 4 11.70 11.08 24.46
N GLN A 5 11.01 11.06 23.31
CA GLN A 5 10.97 9.88 22.45
C GLN A 5 12.38 9.55 21.93
N THR A 6 12.68 8.26 21.76
CA THR A 6 13.90 7.83 21.06
C THR A 6 13.75 8.06 19.54
N PRO A 7 14.86 8.11 18.76
CA PRO A 7 14.78 8.23 17.30
C PRO A 7 13.92 7.13 16.67
N ARG A 8 13.99 5.90 17.21
CA ARG A 8 13.13 4.79 16.77
C ARG A 8 11.64 5.07 17.02
N GLN A 9 11.28 5.52 18.22
CA GLN A 9 9.89 5.82 18.56
C GLN A 9 9.31 6.93 17.69
N ARG A 10 10.12 7.93 17.30
CA ARG A 10 9.70 8.95 16.33
C ARG A 10 9.44 8.37 14.95
N LEU A 11 10.34 7.53 14.45
CA LEU A 11 10.14 6.87 13.14
C LEU A 11 8.91 5.97 13.15
N ASP A 12 8.71 5.18 14.20
CA ASP A 12 7.54 4.32 14.34
C ASP A 12 6.23 5.15 14.31
N ALA A 13 6.20 6.31 14.98
CA ALA A 13 5.06 7.23 14.96
C ALA A 13 4.83 7.86 13.58
N LEU A 14 5.89 8.22 12.84
CA LEU A 14 5.78 8.71 11.47
C LEU A 14 5.25 7.62 10.53
N LEU A 15 5.75 6.39 10.67
CA LEU A 15 5.27 5.26 9.88
C LEU A 15 3.79 5.00 10.11
N GLU A 16 3.31 5.02 11.36
CA GLU A 16 1.90 4.85 11.67
C GLU A 16 1.04 5.96 11.05
N ARG A 17 1.43 7.23 11.27
CA ARG A 17 0.73 8.39 10.70
C ARG A 17 0.68 8.34 9.17
N PHE A 18 1.82 8.21 8.50
CA PHE A 18 1.87 8.24 7.05
C PHE A 18 1.27 6.99 6.42
N SER A 19 1.31 5.83 7.09
CA SER A 19 0.59 4.64 6.60
C SER A 19 -0.90 4.94 6.50
N GLU A 20 -1.47 5.61 7.50
CA GLU A 20 -2.88 5.98 7.52
C GLU A 20 -3.21 7.09 6.52
N GLU A 21 -2.42 8.17 6.48
CA GLU A 21 -2.65 9.27 5.54
C GLU A 21 -2.59 8.82 4.07
N ILE A 22 -1.59 8.00 3.72
CA ILE A 22 -1.44 7.44 2.36
C ILE A 22 -2.58 6.47 2.05
N ARG A 23 -2.96 5.62 3.02
CA ARG A 23 -4.10 4.70 2.86
C ARG A 23 -5.37 5.48 2.56
N GLN A 24 -5.67 6.53 3.31
CA GLN A 24 -6.85 7.35 3.13
C GLN A 24 -6.82 8.09 1.79
N ALA A 25 -5.66 8.61 1.40
CA ALA A 25 -5.50 9.25 0.09
C ALA A 25 -5.76 8.27 -1.06
N PHE A 26 -5.29 7.03 -0.97
CA PHE A 26 -5.59 5.98 -1.95
C PHE A 26 -7.09 5.67 -2.01
N LEU A 27 -7.74 5.45 -0.86
CA LEU A 27 -9.17 5.14 -0.82
C LEU A 27 -10.03 6.30 -1.34
N ALA A 28 -9.66 7.54 -1.04
CA ALA A 28 -10.31 8.73 -1.58
C ALA A 28 -10.19 8.80 -3.12
N SER A 29 -9.02 8.48 -3.69
CA SER A 29 -8.84 8.41 -5.14
C SER A 29 -9.73 7.34 -5.78
N ILE A 30 -9.88 6.18 -5.15
CA ILE A 30 -10.81 5.14 -5.63
C ILE A 30 -12.26 5.62 -5.54
N GLN A 31 -12.63 6.29 -4.45
CA GLN A 31 -13.98 6.81 -4.28
C GLN A 31 -14.32 7.89 -5.32
N GLU A 32 -13.38 8.79 -5.62
CA GLU A 32 -13.54 9.81 -6.67
C GLU A 32 -13.87 9.18 -8.02
N ILE A 33 -13.13 8.14 -8.43
CA ILE A 33 -13.38 7.40 -9.68
C ILE A 33 -14.78 6.75 -9.68
N ARG A 34 -15.19 6.17 -8.55
CA ARG A 34 -16.52 5.54 -8.45
C ARG A 34 -17.63 6.57 -8.55
N ASP A 35 -17.49 7.70 -7.87
CA ASP A 35 -18.54 8.71 -7.78
C ASP A 35 -18.75 9.45 -9.11
N THR A 36 -17.71 9.60 -9.93
CA THR A 36 -17.80 10.23 -11.27
C THR A 36 -18.26 9.29 -12.38
N ALA A 37 -18.26 7.97 -12.13
CA ALA A 37 -18.53 6.97 -13.15
C ALA A 37 -19.96 7.03 -13.73
N ARG A 38 -20.03 6.98 -15.06
CA ARG A 38 -21.26 7.08 -15.83
C ARG A 38 -21.84 5.70 -16.15
N ILE A 39 -22.52 5.09 -15.16
CA ILE A 39 -23.07 3.73 -15.26
C ILE A 39 -23.88 3.48 -16.54
N ALA A 40 -24.74 4.42 -16.93
CA ALA A 40 -25.57 4.27 -18.13
C ALA A 40 -24.70 4.15 -19.39
N ALA A 41 -23.70 5.01 -19.55
CA ALA A 41 -22.79 4.96 -20.68
C ALA A 41 -21.96 3.67 -20.72
N ILE A 42 -21.48 3.20 -19.56
CA ILE A 42 -20.76 1.93 -19.45
C ILE A 42 -21.68 0.77 -19.86
N ALA A 43 -22.91 0.75 -19.35
CA ALA A 43 -23.89 -0.28 -19.70
C ALA A 43 -24.24 -0.26 -21.20
N ASP A 44 -24.40 0.92 -21.81
CA ASP A 44 -24.70 1.06 -23.24
C ASP A 44 -23.54 0.55 -24.12
N ALA A 45 -22.29 0.74 -23.70
CA ALA A 45 -21.13 0.16 -24.37
C ALA A 45 -21.12 -1.38 -24.26
N LEU A 46 -21.40 -1.91 -23.06
CA LEU A 46 -21.48 -3.35 -22.82
C LEU A 46 -22.62 -4.03 -23.58
N GLN A 47 -23.78 -3.38 -23.74
CA GLN A 47 -24.88 -3.90 -24.58
C GLN A 47 -24.47 -4.11 -26.04
N LYS A 48 -23.50 -3.32 -26.52
CA LYS A 48 -22.93 -3.43 -27.87
C LYS A 48 -21.75 -4.40 -27.95
N GLY A 49 -21.41 -5.07 -26.85
CA GLY A 49 -20.24 -5.95 -26.74
C GLY A 49 -18.90 -5.21 -26.67
N ASP A 50 -18.89 -3.89 -26.48
CA ASP A 50 -17.68 -3.06 -26.53
C ASP A 50 -17.05 -2.91 -25.13
N VAL A 51 -16.27 -3.92 -24.74
CA VAL A 51 -15.56 -3.96 -23.46
C VAL A 51 -14.51 -2.86 -23.35
N GLU A 52 -13.79 -2.56 -24.43
CA GLU A 52 -12.75 -1.52 -24.40
C GLU A 52 -13.37 -0.13 -24.22
N ARG A 53 -14.50 0.16 -24.88
CA ARG A 53 -15.22 1.40 -24.66
C ARG A 53 -15.78 1.48 -23.24
N ALA A 54 -16.32 0.39 -22.72
CA ALA A 54 -16.78 0.33 -21.34
C ALA A 54 -15.65 0.64 -20.34
N LEU A 55 -14.45 0.08 -20.57
CA LEU A 55 -13.26 0.35 -19.75
C LEU A 55 -12.83 1.82 -19.83
N GLN A 56 -12.81 2.42 -21.02
CA GLN A 56 -12.48 3.84 -21.19
C GLN A 56 -13.46 4.75 -20.43
N LEU A 57 -14.74 4.38 -20.38
CA LEU A 57 -15.80 5.12 -19.69
C LEU A 57 -15.76 5.02 -18.16
N VAL A 58 -14.94 4.11 -17.60
CA VAL A 58 -14.63 4.13 -16.16
C VAL A 58 -13.70 5.30 -15.81
N GLU A 59 -13.04 5.92 -16.80
CA GLU A 59 -12.20 7.12 -16.62
C GLU A 59 -11.11 6.93 -15.56
N LEU A 60 -10.26 5.91 -15.75
CA LEU A 60 -9.06 5.65 -14.93
C LEU A 60 -7.97 6.73 -15.18
N ASP A 61 -8.25 7.97 -14.76
CA ASP A 61 -7.38 9.13 -14.93
C ASP A 61 -6.34 9.21 -13.79
N PRO A 62 -5.02 9.28 -14.10
CA PRO A 62 -3.98 9.58 -13.10
C PRO A 62 -4.28 10.81 -12.22
N ALA A 63 -5.03 11.79 -12.72
CA ALA A 63 -5.44 12.99 -12.00
C ALA A 63 -6.23 12.70 -10.71
N ALA A 64 -6.99 11.61 -10.65
CA ALA A 64 -7.70 11.18 -9.45
C ALA A 64 -6.74 10.79 -8.30
N PHE A 65 -5.47 10.48 -8.62
CA PHE A 65 -4.45 10.07 -7.66
C PHE A 65 -3.53 11.21 -7.19
N ARG A 66 -3.83 12.47 -7.53
CA ARG A 66 -3.04 13.63 -7.06
C ARG A 66 -2.96 13.72 -5.53
N GLY A 67 -4.02 13.33 -4.83
CA GLY A 67 -4.05 13.25 -3.36
C GLY A 67 -3.04 12.24 -2.83
N LEU A 68 -3.01 11.04 -3.42
CA LEU A 68 -2.06 9.99 -3.09
C LEU A 68 -0.60 10.41 -3.33
N GLN A 69 -0.32 10.99 -4.50
CA GLN A 69 1.02 11.50 -4.82
C GLN A 69 1.49 12.56 -3.83
N ARG A 70 0.59 13.46 -3.43
CA ARG A 70 0.87 14.47 -2.41
C ARG A 70 1.19 13.83 -1.06
N ALA A 71 0.39 12.86 -0.62
CA ALA A 71 0.62 12.17 0.67
C ALA A 71 2.00 11.49 0.73
N ILE A 72 2.42 10.83 -0.36
CA ILE A 72 3.74 10.19 -0.45
C ILE A 72 4.87 11.23 -0.40
N ARG A 73 4.73 12.33 -1.13
CA ARG A 73 5.69 13.45 -1.08
C ARG A 73 5.80 14.02 0.33
N THR A 74 4.68 14.31 0.98
CA THR A 74 4.64 14.82 2.35
C THR A 74 5.33 13.87 3.32
N ALA A 75 5.09 12.56 3.19
CA ALA A 75 5.74 11.55 4.02
C ALA A 75 7.28 11.60 3.90
N PHE A 76 7.81 11.79 2.69
CA PHE A 76 9.25 11.93 2.46
C PHE A 76 9.80 13.24 3.03
N GLU A 77 9.18 14.37 2.70
CA GLU A 77 9.65 15.71 3.09
C GLU A 77 9.65 15.88 4.62
N GLU A 78 8.54 15.57 5.28
CA GLU A 78 8.41 15.70 6.73
C GLU A 78 9.35 14.73 7.47
N THR A 79 9.48 13.50 6.97
CA THR A 79 10.40 12.54 7.57
C THR A 79 11.85 13.01 7.47
N GLY A 80 12.26 13.57 6.33
CA GLY A 80 13.60 14.13 6.16
C GLY A 80 13.88 15.25 7.15
N VAL A 81 12.91 16.15 7.37
CA VAL A 81 12.99 17.22 8.37
C VAL A 81 13.11 16.67 9.80
N VAL A 82 12.33 15.64 10.16
CA VAL A 82 12.40 15.01 11.49
C VAL A 82 13.74 14.31 11.69
N VAL A 83 14.18 13.52 10.70
CA VAL A 83 15.48 12.82 10.75
C VAL A 83 16.62 13.82 10.88
N ALA A 84 16.60 14.93 10.14
CA ALA A 84 17.66 15.94 10.21
C ALA A 84 17.84 16.53 11.62
N ARG A 85 16.77 16.63 12.42
CA ARG A 85 16.83 17.08 13.82
C ARG A 85 17.48 16.05 14.74
N ASP A 86 17.42 14.77 14.36
CA ASP A 86 18.00 13.65 15.11
C ASP A 86 19.47 13.42 14.78
N ILE A 87 19.98 14.02 13.70
CA ILE A 87 21.39 13.98 13.36
C ILE A 87 22.16 14.82 14.40
N PRO A 88 23.15 14.22 15.10
CA PRO A 88 24.00 14.97 16.03
C PRO A 88 24.68 16.16 15.35
N THR A 89 24.85 17.26 16.08
CA THR A 89 25.60 18.41 15.61
C THR A 89 27.01 18.00 15.21
N LEU A 90 27.30 18.09 13.91
CA LEU A 90 28.64 17.93 13.37
C LEU A 90 29.42 19.24 13.51
N ARG A 91 30.75 19.14 13.57
CA ARG A 91 31.64 20.30 13.61
C ARG A 91 32.66 20.19 12.49
N ASP A 92 33.03 21.33 11.90
CA ASP A 92 34.09 21.39 10.91
C ASP A 92 35.49 21.28 11.53
N ALA A 93 36.53 21.39 10.70
CA ALA A 93 37.93 21.32 11.14
C ALA A 93 38.32 22.42 12.14
N GLN A 94 37.56 23.51 12.20
CA GLN A 94 37.75 24.64 13.10
C GLN A 94 36.87 24.53 14.36
N GLY A 95 36.10 23.44 14.50
CA GLY A 95 35.22 23.19 15.63
C GLY A 95 33.89 23.95 15.56
N ILE A 96 33.56 24.59 14.45
CA ILE A 96 32.32 25.36 14.29
C ILE A 96 31.15 24.40 14.00
N PRO A 97 29.99 24.54 14.68
CA PRO A 97 28.81 23.74 14.40
C PRO A 97 28.32 23.87 12.95
N ILE A 98 28.18 22.74 12.26
CA ILE A 98 27.64 22.68 10.91
C ILE A 98 26.11 22.71 11.00
N LEU A 99 25.50 23.78 10.48
CA LEU A 99 24.06 23.92 10.42
C LEU A 99 23.48 23.11 9.25
N PHE A 100 22.87 21.97 9.56
CA PHE A 100 22.18 21.13 8.59
C PHE A 100 20.68 21.37 8.60
N ARG A 101 20.10 21.47 7.40
CA ARG A 101 18.65 21.44 7.15
C ARG A 101 18.45 20.48 5.99
N PHE A 102 17.46 19.60 6.12
CA PHE A 102 17.06 18.72 5.03
C PHE A 102 16.54 19.57 3.86
N ASP A 103 17.06 19.32 2.66
CA ASP A 103 16.61 19.99 1.45
C ASP A 103 15.91 18.98 0.52
N PRO A 104 14.56 19.04 0.41
CA PRO A 104 13.84 18.19 -0.52
C PRO A 104 14.09 18.55 -1.98
N GLY A 105 14.62 19.75 -2.27
CA GLY A 105 15.02 20.19 -3.60
C GLY A 105 16.42 19.72 -4.02
N PHE A 106 17.16 19.06 -3.13
CA PHE A 106 18.45 18.48 -3.48
C PHE A 106 18.30 17.47 -4.63
N PRO A 107 19.20 17.41 -5.64
CA PRO A 107 18.93 16.68 -6.88
C PRO A 107 18.50 15.20 -6.72
N SER A 108 19.06 14.46 -5.76
CA SER A 108 18.63 13.08 -5.47
C SER A 108 17.29 13.02 -4.74
N ALA A 109 17.03 13.94 -3.82
CA ALA A 109 15.76 14.06 -3.10
C ALA A 109 14.61 14.41 -4.05
N ALA A 110 14.79 15.44 -4.88
CA ALA A 110 13.80 15.89 -5.85
C ALA A 110 13.42 14.78 -6.82
N ARG A 111 14.41 14.04 -7.35
CA ARG A 111 14.16 12.89 -8.24
C ARG A 111 13.31 11.81 -7.58
N TRP A 112 13.56 11.50 -6.31
CA TRP A 112 12.77 10.51 -5.58
C TRP A 112 11.32 10.97 -5.44
N VAL A 113 11.12 12.23 -5.03
CA VAL A 113 9.80 12.85 -4.84
C VAL A 113 9.01 12.90 -6.15
N GLU A 114 9.65 13.24 -7.26
CA GLU A 114 9.04 13.33 -8.59
C GLU A 114 8.61 11.95 -9.11
N ASN A 115 9.45 10.93 -8.94
CA ASN A 115 9.24 9.64 -9.59
C ASN A 115 8.32 8.71 -8.79
N ARG A 116 8.49 8.61 -7.46
CA ARG A 116 7.87 7.51 -6.70
C ARG A 116 6.34 7.51 -6.78
N GLY A 117 5.73 8.68 -6.64
CA GLY A 117 4.28 8.82 -6.73
C GLY A 117 3.74 8.50 -8.13
N VAL A 118 4.49 8.83 -9.18
CA VAL A 118 4.12 8.54 -10.57
C VAL A 118 4.21 7.04 -10.85
N GLU A 119 5.31 6.41 -10.45
CA GLU A 119 5.53 4.96 -10.60
C GLU A 119 4.41 4.15 -9.94
N LEU A 120 4.05 4.50 -8.69
CA LEU A 120 2.97 3.82 -7.99
C LEU A 120 1.63 3.98 -8.70
N VAL A 121 1.29 5.20 -9.14
CA VAL A 121 0.02 5.47 -9.82
C VAL A 121 -0.06 4.69 -11.13
N THR A 122 1.01 4.66 -11.93
CA THR A 122 1.08 3.82 -13.14
C THR A 122 0.84 2.35 -12.81
N ALA A 123 1.53 1.80 -11.80
CA ALA A 123 1.35 0.41 -11.39
C ALA A 123 -0.08 0.09 -10.90
N ILE A 124 -0.71 1.01 -10.16
CA ILE A 124 -2.12 0.88 -9.75
C ILE A 124 -3.01 0.84 -10.99
N LEU A 125 -2.87 1.82 -11.89
CA LEU A 125 -3.72 1.95 -13.08
C LEU A 125 -3.60 0.76 -14.03
N ASP A 126 -2.40 0.22 -14.23
CA ASP A 126 -2.20 -0.93 -15.11
C ASP A 126 -2.86 -2.20 -14.54
N ASP A 127 -2.72 -2.44 -13.25
CA ASP A 127 -3.43 -3.53 -12.57
C ASP A 127 -4.96 -3.31 -12.53
N GLN A 128 -5.43 -2.05 -12.41
CA GLN A 128 -6.85 -1.72 -12.54
C GLN A 128 -7.39 -2.04 -13.93
N LYS A 129 -6.70 -1.64 -14.99
CA LYS A 129 -7.12 -1.94 -16.37
C LYS A 129 -7.26 -3.44 -16.57
N LEU A 130 -6.33 -4.24 -16.04
CA LEU A 130 -6.38 -5.69 -16.12
C LEU A 130 -7.60 -6.27 -15.37
N ALA A 131 -7.79 -5.86 -14.12
CA ALA A 131 -8.90 -6.34 -13.29
C ALA A 131 -10.27 -5.97 -13.89
N LEU A 132 -10.42 -4.71 -14.33
CA LEU A 132 -11.67 -4.21 -14.89
C LEU A 132 -12.00 -4.85 -16.23
N ARG A 133 -11.01 -4.98 -17.14
CA ARG A 133 -11.20 -5.68 -18.41
C ARG A 133 -11.72 -7.09 -18.16
N LYS A 134 -11.08 -7.82 -17.24
CA LYS A 134 -11.51 -9.17 -16.89
C LYS A 134 -12.93 -9.19 -16.31
N ALA A 135 -13.26 -8.29 -15.38
CA ALA A 135 -14.59 -8.21 -14.79
C ALA A 135 -15.70 -7.92 -15.80
N LEU A 136 -15.44 -7.02 -16.75
CA LEU A 136 -16.37 -6.67 -17.83
C LEU A 136 -16.57 -7.85 -18.79
N SER A 137 -15.48 -8.50 -19.22
CA SER A 137 -15.52 -9.68 -20.10
C SER A 137 -16.24 -10.86 -19.45
N ASP A 138 -15.84 -11.25 -18.24
CA ASP A 138 -16.47 -12.36 -17.50
C ASP A 138 -17.97 -12.10 -17.29
N GLY A 139 -18.37 -10.84 -17.08
CA GLY A 139 -19.77 -10.44 -16.94
C GLY A 139 -20.59 -10.65 -18.20
N LEU A 140 -20.06 -10.29 -19.36
CA LEU A 140 -20.72 -10.48 -20.65
C LEU A 140 -20.75 -11.95 -21.07
N GLU A 141 -19.67 -12.69 -20.88
CA GLU A 141 -19.58 -14.13 -21.18
C GLU A 141 -20.57 -14.94 -20.36
N ALA A 142 -20.80 -14.54 -19.10
CA ALA A 142 -21.82 -15.13 -18.24
C ALA A 142 -23.27 -14.71 -18.60
N GLY A 143 -23.48 -13.95 -19.68
CA GLY A 143 -24.80 -13.51 -20.13
C GLY A 143 -25.50 -12.54 -19.17
N ARG A 144 -24.76 -11.89 -18.27
CA ARG A 144 -25.36 -10.99 -17.27
C ARG A 144 -25.78 -9.67 -17.93
N ALA A 145 -26.86 -9.09 -17.41
CA ALA A 145 -27.35 -7.81 -17.91
C ALA A 145 -26.27 -6.72 -17.81
N ALA A 146 -26.03 -5.99 -18.90
CA ALA A 146 -24.97 -4.99 -19.02
C ALA A 146 -24.98 -3.93 -17.89
N ARG A 147 -26.16 -3.51 -17.43
CA ARG A 147 -26.30 -2.58 -16.31
C ARG A 147 -25.81 -3.18 -14.99
N THR A 148 -26.09 -4.47 -14.76
CA THR A 148 -25.60 -5.19 -13.57
C THR A 148 -24.08 -5.31 -13.62
N VAL A 149 -23.50 -5.66 -14.77
CA VAL A 149 -22.04 -5.73 -14.95
C VAL A 149 -21.39 -4.37 -14.68
N ALA A 150 -21.97 -3.27 -15.17
CA ALA A 150 -21.48 -1.92 -14.88
C ALA A 150 -21.52 -1.59 -13.38
N LEU A 151 -22.58 -1.99 -12.66
CA LEU A 151 -22.69 -1.83 -11.21
C LEU A 151 -21.74 -2.72 -10.42
N ASP A 152 -21.44 -3.92 -10.92
CA ASP A 152 -20.46 -4.83 -10.31
C ASP A 152 -19.02 -4.35 -10.50
N VAL A 153 -18.76 -3.54 -11.52
CA VAL A 153 -17.46 -2.91 -11.71
C VAL A 153 -17.33 -1.66 -10.84
N VAL A 154 -18.30 -0.75 -10.90
CA VAL A 154 -18.18 0.57 -10.28
C VAL A 154 -18.63 0.60 -8.81
N GLY A 155 -19.56 -0.28 -8.44
CA GLY A 155 -20.22 -0.26 -7.14
C GLY A 155 -21.62 0.35 -7.18
N ARG A 156 -22.40 0.04 -6.15
CA ARG A 156 -23.81 0.42 -6.00
C ARG A 156 -23.93 1.60 -5.04
N LEU A 157 -24.86 2.52 -5.31
CA LEU A 157 -25.10 3.68 -4.45
C LEU A 157 -25.73 3.24 -3.14
N ASN A 158 -25.03 3.45 -2.03
CA ASN A 158 -25.61 3.34 -0.70
C ASN A 158 -26.36 4.64 -0.38
N ARG A 159 -27.68 4.55 -0.26
CA ARG A 159 -28.55 5.72 -0.02
C ARG A 159 -28.32 6.38 1.34
N ALA A 160 -27.80 5.64 2.33
CA ALA A 160 -27.55 6.18 3.65
C ALA A 160 -26.29 7.05 3.69
N THR A 161 -25.25 6.65 2.94
CA THR A 161 -23.96 7.37 2.89
C THR A 161 -23.87 8.33 1.71
N GLY A 162 -24.72 8.16 0.69
CA GLY A 162 -24.64 8.90 -0.57
C GLY A 162 -23.46 8.49 -1.45
N GLN A 163 -22.71 7.45 -1.06
CA GLN A 163 -21.49 7.01 -1.72
C GLN A 163 -21.68 5.63 -2.38
N ARG A 164 -20.88 5.36 -3.40
CA ARG A 164 -20.84 4.02 -4.01
C ARG A 164 -19.99 3.05 -3.20
N GLU A 165 -20.52 1.85 -2.99
CA GLU A 165 -19.88 0.76 -2.26
C GLU A 165 -19.81 -0.52 -3.09
N GLY A 166 -18.88 -1.42 -2.72
CA GLY A 166 -18.56 -2.61 -3.48
C GLY A 166 -17.86 -2.29 -4.80
N GLY A 167 -17.95 -3.21 -5.74
CA GLY A 167 -17.36 -3.07 -7.06
C GLY A 167 -15.88 -3.40 -7.15
N ILE A 168 -15.41 -3.60 -8.38
CA ILE A 168 -14.03 -4.00 -8.70
C ILE A 168 -13.08 -2.79 -8.80
N VAL A 169 -13.57 -1.57 -9.06
CA VAL A 169 -12.74 -0.36 -9.06
C VAL A 169 -12.02 -0.23 -7.73
N GLY A 170 -10.69 -0.23 -7.77
CA GLY A 170 -9.76 -0.24 -6.64
C GLY A 170 -9.17 -1.60 -6.28
N LEU A 171 -9.65 -2.72 -6.83
CA LEU A 171 -9.17 -4.07 -6.54
C LEU A 171 -8.13 -4.56 -7.55
N THR A 172 -7.18 -5.38 -7.10
CA THR A 172 -6.20 -5.98 -8.02
C THR A 172 -6.82 -7.08 -8.87
N SER A 173 -6.14 -7.49 -9.95
CA SER A 173 -6.62 -8.62 -10.75
C SER A 173 -6.78 -9.90 -9.90
N GLY A 174 -5.85 -10.17 -8.99
CA GLY A 174 -5.95 -11.29 -8.04
C GLY A 174 -7.08 -11.12 -7.01
N GLN A 175 -7.33 -9.90 -6.53
CA GLN A 175 -8.46 -9.63 -5.63
C GLN A 175 -9.81 -9.76 -6.36
N TYR A 176 -9.89 -9.33 -7.62
CA TYR A 176 -11.04 -9.56 -8.47
C TYR A 176 -11.32 -11.08 -8.62
N GLN A 177 -10.30 -11.89 -8.93
CA GLN A 177 -10.46 -13.35 -9.01
C GLN A 177 -10.97 -13.94 -7.68
N ALA A 178 -10.48 -13.42 -6.55
CA ALA A 178 -10.98 -13.83 -5.24
C ALA A 178 -12.46 -13.48 -5.07
N VAL A 179 -12.91 -12.30 -5.51
CA VAL A 179 -14.32 -11.88 -5.48
C VAL A 179 -15.18 -12.74 -6.40
N ALA A 180 -14.75 -12.98 -7.64
CA ALA A 180 -15.45 -13.82 -8.60
C ALA A 180 -15.67 -15.23 -8.03
N GLY A 181 -14.60 -15.86 -7.52
CA GLY A 181 -14.72 -17.17 -6.88
C GLY A 181 -15.57 -17.15 -5.61
N ALA A 182 -15.65 -16.04 -4.88
CA ALA A 182 -16.55 -15.92 -3.72
C ALA A 182 -18.02 -15.86 -4.15
N ARG A 183 -18.31 -15.13 -5.23
CA ARG A 183 -19.64 -15.05 -5.84
C ARG A 183 -20.09 -16.43 -6.32
N ASP A 184 -19.24 -17.16 -7.04
CA ASP A 184 -19.55 -18.50 -7.54
C ASP A 184 -19.80 -19.50 -6.39
N GLN A 185 -18.97 -19.43 -5.35
CA GLN A 185 -19.14 -20.28 -4.16
C GLN A 185 -20.47 -20.02 -3.45
N LEU A 186 -20.86 -18.75 -3.29
CA LEU A 186 -22.09 -18.36 -2.62
C LEU A 186 -23.35 -18.62 -3.46
N ALA A 187 -23.24 -18.57 -4.78
CA ALA A 187 -24.33 -18.88 -5.69
C ALA A 187 -24.59 -20.39 -5.83
N SER A 188 -23.62 -21.22 -5.41
CA SER A 188 -23.73 -22.68 -5.45
C SER A 188 -24.61 -23.23 -4.32
N SER A 189 -25.29 -24.35 -4.60
CA SER A 189 -25.94 -25.19 -3.58
C SER A 189 -25.04 -26.32 -3.06
N ASP A 190 -23.81 -26.45 -3.59
CA ASP A 190 -22.84 -27.46 -3.16
C ASP A 190 -22.25 -27.14 -1.77
N PRO A 191 -22.42 -28.02 -0.78
CA PRO A 191 -21.81 -27.87 0.53
C PRO A 191 -20.29 -27.68 0.51
N ALA A 192 -19.56 -28.25 -0.45
CA ALA A 192 -18.10 -28.08 -0.52
C ALA A 192 -17.73 -26.66 -0.96
N ALA A 193 -18.40 -26.11 -1.98
CA ALA A 193 -18.23 -24.73 -2.42
C ALA A 193 -18.54 -23.72 -1.30
N LEU A 194 -19.64 -23.92 -0.57
CA LEU A 194 -20.02 -23.05 0.56
C LEU A 194 -19.02 -23.11 1.73
N ARG A 195 -18.46 -24.30 2.02
CA ARG A 195 -17.35 -24.43 3.00
C ARG A 195 -16.09 -23.70 2.54
N ALA A 196 -15.79 -23.73 1.24
CA ALA A 196 -14.65 -22.99 0.69
C ALA A 196 -14.83 -21.46 0.85
N TYR A 197 -16.06 -20.93 0.73
CA TYR A 197 -16.34 -19.53 1.07
C TYR A 197 -16.06 -19.23 2.55
N LEU A 198 -16.50 -20.11 3.46
CA LEU A 198 -16.25 -19.96 4.91
C LEU A 198 -14.77 -20.04 5.29
N ALA A 199 -13.88 -20.53 4.42
CA ALA A 199 -12.44 -20.51 4.65
C ALA A 199 -11.79 -19.14 4.33
N ARG A 200 -12.51 -18.22 3.66
CA ARG A 200 -11.98 -16.90 3.29
C ARG A 200 -11.82 -16.02 4.52
N GLN A 201 -10.62 -15.47 4.71
CA GLN A 201 -10.30 -14.61 5.86
C GLN A 201 -11.01 -13.26 5.80
N ALA A 202 -11.06 -12.61 4.63
CA ALA A 202 -11.68 -11.30 4.48
C ALA A 202 -13.21 -11.34 4.37
N ARG A 203 -13.87 -12.49 4.52
CA ARG A 203 -15.35 -12.58 4.44
C ARG A 203 -16.01 -11.90 5.64
N ASP A 204 -17.23 -11.42 5.47
CA ASP A 204 -18.01 -10.86 6.56
C ASP A 204 -18.78 -11.94 7.32
N GLN A 205 -18.30 -12.25 8.53
CA GLN A 205 -18.83 -13.33 9.37
C GLN A 205 -20.31 -13.15 9.74
N ARG A 206 -20.88 -11.95 9.58
CA ARG A 206 -22.33 -11.73 9.78
C ARG A 206 -23.20 -12.55 8.82
N PHE A 207 -22.66 -13.00 7.68
CA PHE A 207 -23.36 -13.87 6.74
C PHE A 207 -23.11 -15.37 6.97
N ASP A 208 -22.18 -15.75 7.85
CA ASP A 208 -21.81 -17.16 8.07
C ASP A 208 -23.01 -18.02 8.48
N LYS A 209 -23.92 -17.48 9.30
CA LYS A 209 -25.14 -18.20 9.71
C LYS A 209 -26.02 -18.60 8.52
N ALA A 210 -26.15 -17.72 7.52
CA ALA A 210 -26.92 -18.01 6.32
C ALA A 210 -26.22 -19.09 5.46
N VAL A 211 -24.90 -19.01 5.33
CA VAL A 211 -24.09 -19.99 4.59
C VAL A 211 -24.13 -21.36 5.27
N ILE A 212 -23.99 -21.42 6.60
CA ILE A 212 -24.07 -22.66 7.38
C ILE A 212 -25.47 -23.29 7.27
N LYS A 213 -26.52 -22.48 7.31
CA LYS A 213 -27.89 -22.95 7.10
C LYS A 213 -28.05 -23.55 5.70
N ALA A 214 -27.58 -22.87 4.66
CA ALA A 214 -27.61 -23.39 3.29
C ALA A 214 -26.87 -24.72 3.13
N ILE A 215 -25.72 -24.89 3.82
CA ILE A 215 -24.97 -26.16 3.86
C ILE A 215 -25.81 -27.28 4.50
N SER A 216 -26.44 -27.01 5.64
CA SER A 216 -27.28 -27.95 6.37
C SER A 216 -28.49 -28.38 5.54
N ASP A 217 -29.19 -27.39 4.99
CA ASP A 217 -30.46 -27.56 4.31
C ASP A 217 -30.29 -27.99 2.84
N LYS A 218 -29.04 -28.01 2.33
CA LYS A 218 -28.69 -28.24 0.92
C LYS A 218 -29.51 -27.36 -0.03
N ALA A 219 -29.73 -26.12 0.38
CA ALA A 219 -30.58 -25.15 -0.30
C ALA A 219 -29.74 -23.96 -0.78
N PRO A 220 -30.12 -23.29 -1.88
CA PRO A 220 -29.44 -22.07 -2.32
C PRO A 220 -29.56 -20.96 -1.26
N ILE A 221 -28.56 -20.07 -1.21
CA ILE A 221 -28.65 -18.83 -0.44
C ILE A 221 -29.47 -17.82 -1.24
N GLU A 222 -30.34 -17.08 -0.56
CA GLU A 222 -31.08 -15.97 -1.15
C GLU A 222 -30.16 -14.98 -1.88
N ALA A 223 -30.52 -14.61 -3.11
CA ALA A 223 -29.66 -13.79 -3.98
C ALA A 223 -29.27 -12.45 -3.34
N GLU A 224 -30.17 -11.82 -2.59
CA GLU A 224 -29.88 -10.57 -1.88
C GLU A 224 -28.80 -10.76 -0.79
N VAL A 225 -28.81 -11.90 -0.10
CA VAL A 225 -27.81 -12.22 0.92
C VAL A 225 -26.45 -12.46 0.26
N VAL A 226 -26.41 -13.16 -0.87
CA VAL A 226 -25.20 -13.35 -1.67
C VAL A 226 -24.60 -12.01 -2.09
N GLU A 227 -25.42 -11.13 -2.68
CA GLU A 227 -24.97 -9.82 -3.15
C GLU A 227 -24.38 -8.97 -2.01
N ARG A 228 -25.06 -8.92 -0.85
CA ARG A 228 -24.56 -8.19 0.32
C ARG A 228 -23.27 -8.79 0.87
N ALA A 229 -23.13 -10.11 0.89
CA ALA A 229 -21.92 -10.79 1.34
C ALA A 229 -20.74 -10.53 0.39
N VAL A 230 -20.98 -10.51 -0.92
CA VAL A 230 -19.98 -10.19 -1.93
C VAL A 230 -19.56 -8.71 -1.87
N THR A 231 -20.50 -7.77 -1.76
CA THR A 231 -20.19 -6.34 -1.58
C THR A 231 -19.32 -6.10 -0.34
N GLN A 232 -19.62 -6.76 0.77
CA GLN A 232 -18.80 -6.63 1.98
C GLN A 232 -17.41 -7.25 1.83
N TYR A 233 -17.29 -8.32 1.05
CA TYR A 233 -16.00 -8.93 0.71
C TYR A 233 -15.16 -8.00 -0.17
N GLU A 234 -15.76 -7.39 -1.20
CA GLU A 234 -15.13 -6.36 -2.05
C GLU A 234 -14.61 -5.19 -1.20
N ASN A 235 -15.46 -4.64 -0.32
CA ASN A 235 -15.09 -3.54 0.58
C ASN A 235 -13.91 -3.89 1.48
N ARG A 236 -13.87 -5.10 2.06
CA ARG A 236 -12.77 -5.55 2.92
C ARG A 236 -11.48 -5.78 2.15
N LEU A 237 -11.55 -6.31 0.93
CA LEU A 237 -10.36 -6.46 0.07
C LEU A 237 -9.78 -5.10 -0.35
N LEU A 238 -10.64 -4.12 -0.66
CA LEU A 238 -10.21 -2.75 -0.94
C LEU A 238 -9.52 -2.12 0.27
N ALA A 239 -10.10 -2.28 1.46
CA ALA A 239 -9.50 -1.80 2.71
C ALA A 239 -8.11 -2.42 2.97
N LEU A 240 -7.99 -3.74 2.79
CA LEU A 240 -6.71 -4.46 2.91
C LEU A 240 -5.67 -3.99 1.89
N ARG A 241 -6.08 -3.71 0.65
CA ARG A 241 -5.20 -3.13 -0.36
C ARG A 241 -4.72 -1.75 0.06
N GLY A 242 -5.63 -0.89 0.52
CA GLY A 242 -5.29 0.44 1.03
C GLY A 242 -4.29 0.37 2.17
N GLU A 243 -4.48 -0.53 3.15
CA GLU A 243 -3.54 -0.75 4.25
C GLU A 243 -2.16 -1.19 3.74
N THR A 244 -2.14 -2.07 2.74
CA THR A 244 -0.90 -2.58 2.14
C THR A 244 -0.14 -1.48 1.41
N ILE A 245 -0.83 -0.65 0.61
CA ILE A 245 -0.26 0.51 -0.08
C ILE A 245 0.26 1.50 0.94
N GLY A 246 -0.58 1.93 1.89
CA GLY A 246 -0.22 2.90 2.92
C GLY A 246 1.05 2.49 3.66
N ARG A 247 1.10 1.26 4.16
CA ARG A 247 2.28 0.73 4.88
C ARG A 247 3.53 0.66 4.00
N THR A 248 3.39 0.18 2.77
CA THR A 248 4.54 0.00 1.87
C THR A 248 5.13 1.35 1.50
N GLU A 249 4.31 2.30 1.07
CA GLU A 249 4.78 3.62 0.65
C GLU A 249 5.30 4.46 1.82
N ALA A 250 4.66 4.40 2.99
CA ALA A 250 5.17 5.09 4.19
C ALA A 250 6.57 4.58 4.57
N THR A 251 6.77 3.26 4.49
CA THR A 251 8.07 2.63 4.77
C THR A 251 9.13 3.05 3.75
N GLN A 252 8.79 3.05 2.46
CA GLN A 252 9.70 3.49 1.41
C GLN A 252 10.06 4.97 1.53
N ALA A 253 9.06 5.85 1.71
CA ALA A 253 9.25 7.28 1.89
C ALA A 253 10.13 7.58 3.11
N THR A 254 9.83 6.93 4.24
CA THR A 254 10.59 7.10 5.49
C THR A 254 12.05 6.65 5.33
N GLY A 255 12.27 5.46 4.76
CA GLY A 255 13.61 4.92 4.56
C GLY A 255 14.43 5.73 3.55
N ALA A 256 13.81 6.17 2.46
CA ALA A 256 14.44 7.02 1.45
C ALA A 256 14.80 8.39 2.02
N ALA A 257 13.88 9.05 2.74
CA ALA A 257 14.12 10.34 3.37
C ALA A 257 15.23 10.25 4.42
N GLN A 258 15.26 9.18 5.21
CA GLN A 258 16.32 8.97 6.19
C GLN A 258 17.68 8.81 5.52
N ARG A 259 17.77 7.98 4.47
CA ARG A 259 19.01 7.80 3.70
C ARG A 259 19.45 9.13 3.08
N GLU A 260 18.53 9.88 2.49
CA GLU A 260 18.80 11.15 1.84
C GLU A 260 19.31 12.20 2.85
N ALA A 261 18.69 12.32 4.01
CA ALA A 261 19.12 13.26 5.05
C ALA A 261 20.57 12.99 5.51
N PHE A 262 20.94 11.71 5.68
CA PHE A 262 22.31 11.34 6.00
C PHE A 262 23.26 11.57 4.83
N ALA A 263 22.85 11.33 3.58
CA ALA A 263 23.68 11.61 2.41
C ALA A 263 23.99 13.11 2.28
N GLN A 264 22.97 13.97 2.45
CA GLN A 264 23.13 15.42 2.38
C GLN A 264 24.03 15.96 3.50
N VAL A 265 23.87 15.47 4.75
CA VAL A 265 24.74 15.94 5.85
C VAL A 265 26.18 15.49 5.67
N ILE A 266 26.41 14.27 5.17
CA ILE A 266 27.75 13.75 4.85
C ILE A 266 28.41 14.66 3.81
N ALA A 267 27.70 14.94 2.71
CA ALA A 267 28.19 15.83 1.66
C ALA A 267 28.47 17.25 2.17
N LYS A 268 27.55 17.82 2.97
CA LYS A 268 27.69 19.16 3.53
C LYS A 268 28.84 19.28 4.52
N ALA A 269 29.06 18.26 5.34
CA ALA A 269 30.10 18.25 6.35
C ALA A 269 31.47 17.85 5.81
N GLY A 270 31.55 17.36 4.56
CA GLY A 270 32.79 16.86 3.97
C GLY A 270 33.37 15.66 4.73
N ILE A 271 32.54 14.91 5.46
CA ILE A 271 32.99 13.73 6.20
C ILE A 271 32.95 12.49 5.32
N ASP A 272 33.81 11.52 5.60
CA ASP A 272 33.81 10.26 4.89
C ASP A 272 32.56 9.44 5.26
N ALA A 273 31.86 8.89 4.26
CA ALA A 273 30.65 8.08 4.49
C ALA A 273 30.91 6.82 5.34
N SER A 274 32.15 6.33 5.41
CA SER A 274 32.57 5.22 6.29
C SER A 274 32.46 5.57 7.77
N THR A 275 32.39 6.86 8.12
CA THR A 275 32.10 7.30 9.48
C THR A 275 30.64 7.06 9.87
N VAL A 276 29.77 6.72 8.93
CA VAL A 276 28.37 6.37 9.20
C VAL A 276 28.14 4.87 8.97
N THR A 277 27.60 4.22 9.99
CA THR A 277 27.09 2.85 9.90
C THR A 277 25.58 2.86 10.07
N LYS A 278 24.92 1.84 9.52
CA LYS A 278 23.48 1.67 9.64
C LYS A 278 23.17 0.29 10.15
N VAL A 279 22.16 0.21 11.02
CA VAL A 279 21.73 -1.02 11.67
C VAL A 279 20.29 -1.32 11.29
N TRP A 280 20.06 -2.52 10.78
CA TRP A 280 18.72 -3.01 10.51
C TRP A 280 17.99 -3.31 11.83
N ARG A 281 16.78 -2.79 11.98
CA ARG A 281 15.94 -3.02 13.16
C ARG A 281 14.58 -3.51 12.73
N CYS A 282 14.30 -4.79 13.01
CA CYS A 282 12.99 -5.33 12.71
C CYS A 282 11.96 -4.91 13.78
N THR A 283 10.68 -4.93 13.42
CA THR A 283 9.62 -5.00 14.42
C THR A 283 9.69 -6.38 15.09
N ARG A 284 9.58 -6.44 16.42
CA ARG A 284 9.74 -7.70 17.18
C ARG A 284 8.38 -8.31 17.47
N ASP A 285 7.73 -8.82 16.43
CA ASP A 285 6.47 -9.56 16.55
C ASP A 285 6.42 -10.74 15.57
N GLU A 286 5.32 -11.49 15.64
CA GLU A 286 5.09 -12.68 14.82
C GLU A 286 4.90 -12.35 13.33
N ARG A 287 4.45 -11.13 13.01
CA ARG A 287 4.14 -10.68 11.65
C ARG A 287 5.38 -10.28 10.85
N THR A 288 6.52 -10.07 11.49
CA THR A 288 7.78 -9.83 10.78
C THR A 288 8.23 -11.11 10.07
N ARG A 289 8.58 -11.02 8.78
CA ARG A 289 9.07 -12.17 8.01
C ARG A 289 10.40 -12.72 8.56
N ASP A 290 10.61 -14.03 8.48
CA ASP A 290 11.81 -14.70 9.02
C ASP A 290 13.11 -14.11 8.48
N ALA A 291 13.18 -13.88 7.17
CA ALA A 291 14.33 -13.26 6.52
C ALA A 291 14.72 -11.91 7.16
N HIS A 292 13.73 -11.10 7.58
CA HIS A 292 13.96 -9.78 8.16
C HIS A 292 14.21 -9.83 9.66
N ARG A 293 13.69 -10.84 10.37
CA ARG A 293 14.10 -11.16 11.74
C ARG A 293 15.57 -11.56 11.78
N ALA A 294 16.02 -12.38 10.83
CA ALA A 294 17.42 -12.78 10.71
C ALA A 294 18.36 -11.60 10.38
N MET A 295 17.83 -10.53 9.79
CA MET A 295 18.56 -9.27 9.57
C MET A 295 18.60 -8.36 10.81
N ASP A 296 17.82 -8.61 11.88
CA ASP A 296 17.82 -7.72 13.06
C ASP A 296 19.21 -7.60 13.66
N GLY A 297 19.71 -6.37 13.73
CA GLY A 297 21.06 -6.09 14.22
C GLY A 297 22.18 -6.25 13.22
N GLN A 298 21.90 -6.61 11.97
CA GLN A 298 22.89 -6.50 10.89
C GLN A 298 23.40 -5.05 10.82
N VAL A 299 24.72 -4.89 10.88
CA VAL A 299 25.41 -3.60 10.77
C VAL A 299 26.17 -3.56 9.46
N VAL A 300 25.98 -2.52 8.67
CA VAL A 300 26.71 -2.30 7.41
C VAL A 300 27.14 -0.84 7.31
N GLY A 301 28.13 -0.55 6.45
CA GLY A 301 28.49 0.83 6.13
C GLY A 301 27.33 1.57 5.47
N PHE A 302 27.30 2.91 5.56
CA PHE A 302 26.20 3.72 5.04
C PHE A 302 25.88 3.44 3.55
N THR A 303 26.91 3.31 2.72
CA THR A 303 26.81 3.04 1.27
C THR A 303 26.64 1.56 0.93
N GLN A 304 26.84 0.65 1.89
CA GLN A 304 26.71 -0.79 1.68
C GLN A 304 25.25 -1.25 1.83
N PRO A 305 24.78 -2.23 1.05
CA PRO A 305 23.45 -2.80 1.24
C PRO A 305 23.41 -3.76 2.43
N PHE A 306 22.24 -3.88 3.05
CA PHE A 306 21.89 -5.05 3.84
C PHE A 306 21.65 -6.24 2.91
N LYS A 307 21.88 -7.45 3.42
CA LYS A 307 21.67 -8.69 2.67
C LYS A 307 20.77 -9.61 3.46
N SER A 308 19.63 -10.00 2.88
CA SER A 308 18.73 -10.99 3.47
C SER A 308 19.31 -12.41 3.30
N PRO A 309 18.89 -13.39 4.14
CA PRO A 309 19.27 -14.79 3.97
C PRO A 309 18.94 -15.34 2.57
N ASP A 310 17.87 -14.83 1.96
CA ASP A 310 17.42 -15.21 0.61
C ASP A 310 18.20 -14.52 -0.52
N GLY A 311 19.21 -13.70 -0.18
CA GLY A 311 20.08 -13.01 -1.13
C GLY A 311 19.59 -11.64 -1.61
N ALA A 312 18.43 -11.16 -1.15
CA ALA A 312 17.94 -9.83 -1.49
C ALA A 312 18.87 -8.75 -0.91
N LEU A 313 19.14 -7.70 -1.70
CA LEU A 313 19.93 -6.55 -1.28
C LEU A 313 19.03 -5.34 -1.07
N LEU A 314 19.16 -4.65 0.06
CA LEU A 314 18.34 -3.49 0.41
C LEU A 314 19.21 -2.39 1.04
N MET A 315 19.04 -1.13 0.61
CA MET A 315 19.69 0.00 1.27
C MET A 315 18.99 0.42 2.56
N PHE A 316 17.69 0.16 2.65
CA PHE A 316 16.80 0.41 3.79
C PHE A 316 15.52 -0.44 3.67
N PRO A 317 14.71 -0.59 4.73
CA PRO A 317 13.42 -1.28 4.67
C PRO A 317 12.49 -0.74 3.59
N GLY A 318 11.97 -1.63 2.75
CA GLY A 318 11.10 -1.25 1.64
C GLY A 318 11.85 -0.80 0.37
N ASP A 319 13.18 -0.70 0.41
CA ASP A 319 13.98 -0.31 -0.76
C ASP A 319 13.86 -1.31 -1.92
N THR A 320 13.63 -0.79 -3.13
CA THR A 320 13.60 -1.55 -4.39
C THR A 320 14.77 -1.22 -5.31
N SER A 321 15.64 -0.28 -4.94
CA SER A 321 16.71 0.24 -5.82
C SER A 321 17.75 -0.80 -6.27
N LEU A 322 17.83 -1.93 -5.56
CA LEU A 322 18.72 -3.04 -5.87
C LEU A 322 17.96 -4.31 -6.31
N GLY A 323 16.69 -4.17 -6.72
CA GLY A 323 15.88 -5.28 -7.24
C GLY A 323 15.34 -6.24 -6.17
N ALA A 324 15.17 -5.78 -4.93
CA ALA A 324 14.58 -6.60 -3.88
C ALA A 324 13.14 -7.02 -4.25
N PRO A 325 12.79 -8.31 -4.11
CA PRO A 325 11.49 -8.82 -4.52
C PRO A 325 10.37 -8.33 -3.60
N ALA A 326 9.13 -8.39 -4.09
CA ALA A 326 7.93 -7.98 -3.35
C ALA A 326 7.84 -8.61 -1.94
N LYS A 327 8.25 -9.87 -1.77
CA LYS A 327 8.25 -10.58 -0.47
C LYS A 327 9.13 -9.91 0.60
N ASP A 328 10.16 -9.18 0.19
CA ASP A 328 11.09 -8.45 1.05
C ASP A 328 10.68 -6.98 1.27
N VAL A 329 9.75 -6.46 0.47
CA VAL A 329 9.45 -5.02 0.42
C VAL A 329 8.05 -4.72 0.96
N ILE A 330 7.03 -5.41 0.45
CA ILE A 330 5.62 -5.08 0.68
C ILE A 330 5.24 -5.33 2.15
N GLY A 331 4.58 -4.35 2.75
CA GLY A 331 4.07 -4.46 4.13
C GLY A 331 5.17 -4.55 5.21
N CYS A 332 6.41 -4.17 4.87
CA CYS A 332 7.49 -4.09 5.85
C CYS A 332 7.17 -3.08 6.97
N ARG A 333 7.69 -3.34 8.17
CA ARG A 333 7.63 -2.45 9.36
C ARG A 333 8.99 -2.36 10.05
N CYS A 334 10.05 -2.68 9.34
CA CYS A 334 11.40 -2.57 9.84
C CYS A 334 11.85 -1.10 9.69
N VAL A 335 12.81 -0.69 10.51
CA VAL A 335 13.43 0.64 10.45
C VAL A 335 14.95 0.51 10.37
N VAL A 336 15.61 1.57 9.94
CA VAL A 336 17.07 1.70 10.01
C VAL A 336 17.42 2.69 11.11
N VAL A 337 18.45 2.35 11.88
CA VAL A 337 19.08 3.25 12.85
C VAL A 337 20.49 3.55 12.36
N ASN A 338 20.74 4.81 12.01
CA ASN A 338 22.06 5.30 11.61
C ASN A 338 22.89 5.65 12.85
N ARG A 339 24.21 5.45 12.75
CA ARG A 339 25.18 5.74 13.80
C ARG A 339 26.41 6.42 13.19
N LEU A 340 26.77 7.57 13.73
CA LEU A 340 28.02 8.27 13.43
C LEU A 340 29.14 7.77 14.34
N ALA A 341 30.30 7.47 13.76
CA ALA A 341 31.52 7.12 14.47
C ALA A 341 31.94 8.29 15.39
N GLY A 342 32.32 7.99 16.63
CA GLY A 342 32.70 8.98 17.64
C GLY A 342 31.71 9.16 18.81
N ARG A 343 30.53 8.53 18.78
CA ARG A 343 29.63 8.42 19.96
C ARG A 343 29.03 7.03 20.09
N GLN A 344 29.77 6.11 20.72
CA GLN A 344 29.16 4.98 21.41
C GLN A 344 28.62 5.48 22.76
N LYS A 345 27.34 5.88 22.81
CA LYS A 345 26.46 5.81 24.00
C LYS A 345 25.13 6.52 23.70
N ALA A 346 24.12 5.72 23.37
CA ALA A 346 22.69 5.89 23.61
C ALA A 346 21.89 4.98 22.67
N ALA A 347 22.12 3.67 22.77
CA ALA A 347 21.23 2.68 22.17
C ALA A 347 21.18 1.48 23.13
N ALA A 348 20.49 1.70 24.25
CA ALA A 348 19.93 0.68 25.11
C ALA A 348 18.41 0.86 25.09
#